data_AF-A0A9Q3L695-F1
#
_entry.id   AF-A0A9Q3L695-F1
#
_cell.length_a   1.000
_cell.length_b   1.000
_cell.length_c   1.000
_cell.angle_alpha   90.00
_cell.angle_beta   90.00
_cell.angle_gamma   90.00
#
_symmetry.space_group_name_H-M   'P 1'
#
loop_
_entity.id
_entity.type
_entity.pdbx_description
1 polymer ?
#
loop_
_entity_poly.entity_id
_entity_poly.type
_entity_poly.pdbx_seq_one_letter_code
_entity_poly.pdbx_strand_id
1 'polypeptide(L)'
;MSFLGLASYYRQQLKDFAILAKSLYRICDQQTLFEMKQERIEAYENIRKALTEAPLLLMPDWNIPFKLYIDACEDGLGEALHQVEIIDDKPTEGPVCYISRQIKPTEEVL
;
A
#
# COMPACT_ATOMS: atom_id res chain seq x y z
N MET A 1 -0.69 18.30 3.86
CA MET A 1 -0.48 17.84 2.47
C MET A 1 0.90 17.20 2.24
N SER A 2 2.00 17.74 2.81
CA SER A 2 3.37 17.23 2.55
C SER A 2 3.57 15.73 2.88
N PHE A 3 3.11 15.26 4.04
CA PHE A 3 3.28 13.86 4.46
C PHE A 3 2.57 12.86 3.53
N LEU A 4 1.28 13.09 3.22
CA LEU A 4 0.52 12.20 2.34
C LEU A 4 1.06 12.17 0.90
N GLY A 5 1.63 13.28 0.42
CA GLY A 5 2.31 13.33 -0.88
C GLY A 5 3.59 12.49 -0.90
N LEU A 6 4.37 12.50 0.18
CA LEU A 6 5.55 11.64 0.32
C LEU A 6 5.15 10.17 0.45
N ALA A 7 4.16 9.88 1.30
CA ALA A 7 3.70 8.51 1.52
C ALA A 7 3.07 7.92 0.25
N SER A 8 2.36 8.72 -0.54
CA SER A 8 1.78 8.27 -1.81
C SER A 8 2.83 8.00 -2.88
N TYR A 9 3.97 8.69 -2.86
CA TYR A 9 5.10 8.40 -3.75
C TYR A 9 5.66 7.00 -3.51
N TYR A 10 5.74 6.58 -2.24
CA TYR A 10 6.20 5.25 -1.83
C TYR A 10 5.08 4.23 -1.65
N ARG A 11 3.88 4.48 -2.18
CA ARG A 11 2.74 3.57 -1.99
C ARG A 11 2.99 2.15 -2.49
N GLN A 12 3.92 1.97 -3.43
CA GLN A 12 4.25 0.65 -3.99
C GLN A 12 5.14 -0.20 -3.07
N GLN A 13 5.74 0.42 -2.06
CA GLN A 13 6.53 -0.21 -1.01
C GLN A 13 5.67 -0.51 0.22
N LEU A 14 4.47 0.06 0.29
CA LEU A 14 3.58 0.03 1.44
C LEU A 14 2.40 -0.91 1.17
N LYS A 15 2.41 -2.07 1.83
CA LYS A 15 1.25 -2.97 1.82
C LYS A 15 0.02 -2.26 2.40
N ASP A 16 -1.14 -2.46 1.76
CA ASP A 16 -2.45 -1.93 2.18
C ASP A 16 -2.53 -0.40 2.36
N PHE A 17 -1.68 0.35 1.64
CA PHE A 17 -1.60 1.80 1.74
C PHE A 17 -2.95 2.51 1.60
N ALA A 18 -3.82 2.06 0.68
CA ALA A 18 -5.10 2.74 0.44
C ALA A 18 -6.04 2.67 1.66
N ILE A 19 -5.99 1.58 2.43
CA ILE A 19 -6.78 1.39 3.66
C ILE A 19 -6.23 2.31 4.75
N LEU A 20 -4.91 2.28 4.96
CA LEU A 20 -4.24 3.12 5.96
C LEU A 20 -4.42 4.61 5.68
N ALA A 21 -4.29 5.03 4.43
CA ALA A 21 -4.39 6.42 4.04
C ALA A 21 -5.83 6.94 3.99
N LYS A 22 -6.86 6.07 3.92
CA LYS A 22 -8.29 6.45 3.86
C LYS A 22 -8.67 7.37 5.04
N SER A 23 -8.26 7.02 6.25
CA SER A 23 -8.56 7.80 7.47
C SER A 23 -7.90 9.19 7.46
N LEU A 24 -6.72 9.29 6.87
CA LEU A 24 -5.93 10.53 6.75
C LEU A 24 -6.44 11.43 5.61
N TYR A 25 -6.85 10.86 4.48
CA TYR A 25 -7.45 11.63 3.38
C TYR A 25 -8.76 12.31 3.80
N ARG A 26 -9.56 11.66 4.67
CA ARG A 26 -10.82 12.23 5.18
C ARG A 26 -10.61 13.51 6.00
N ILE A 27 -9.42 13.73 6.58
CA ILE A 27 -9.06 14.96 7.31
C ILE A 27 -8.76 16.12 6.34
N CYS A 28 -8.33 15.79 5.13
CA CYS A 28 -7.99 16.78 4.12
C CYS A 28 -9.22 17.33 3.39
N ASP A 29 -10.41 16.79 3.69
CA ASP A 29 -11.68 17.32 3.18
C ASP A 29 -12.07 18.60 3.92
N GLN A 30 -12.49 19.63 3.17
CA GLN A 30 -12.84 20.95 3.71
C GLN A 30 -14.05 20.91 4.64
N GLN A 31 -14.88 19.87 4.52
CA GLN A 31 -16.09 19.70 5.34
C GLN A 31 -15.83 18.95 6.65
N THR A 32 -14.62 18.42 6.86
CA THR A 32 -14.31 17.60 8.04
C THR A 32 -13.49 18.40 9.05
N LEU A 33 -13.92 18.38 10.32
CA LEU A 33 -13.15 18.96 11.42
C LEU A 33 -11.80 18.24 11.56
N PHE A 34 -10.72 19.03 11.64
CA PHE A 34 -9.37 18.52 11.86
C PHE A 34 -9.25 17.97 13.28
N GLU A 35 -9.57 16.69 13.45
CA GLU A 35 -9.42 15.96 14.71
C GLU A 35 -8.52 14.75 14.51
N MET A 36 -7.41 14.73 15.24
CA MET A 36 -6.45 13.63 15.21
C MET A 36 -6.82 12.59 16.27
N LYS A 37 -7.94 11.89 16.01
CA LYS A 37 -8.43 10.78 16.84
C LYS A 37 -7.45 9.61 16.82
N GLN A 38 -7.54 8.72 17.81
CA GLN A 38 -6.66 7.57 17.99
C GLN A 38 -6.43 6.76 16.70
N GLU A 39 -7.50 6.43 15.96
CA GLU A 39 -7.42 5.71 14.67
C GLU A 39 -6.51 6.41 13.63
N ARG A 40 -6.50 7.74 13.62
CA ARG A 40 -5.71 8.54 12.67
C ARG A 40 -4.25 8.64 13.10
N ILE A 41 -4.01 8.69 14.41
CA ILE A 41 -2.66 8.61 14.98
C ILE A 41 -2.04 7.24 14.65
N GLU A 42 -2.81 6.17 14.82
CA GLU A 42 -2.37 4.80 14.49
C GLU A 42 -2.10 4.66 12.99
N ALA A 43 -2.98 5.17 12.12
CA ALA A 43 -2.74 5.17 10.69
C ALA A 43 -1.46 5.94 10.30
N TYR A 44 -1.21 7.10 10.92
CA TYR A 44 -0.01 7.88 10.70
C TYR A 44 1.26 7.14 11.15
N GLU A 45 1.26 6.57 12.34
CA GLU A 45 2.41 5.82 12.87
C GLU A 45 2.67 4.54 12.07
N ASN A 46 1.63 3.84 11.62
CA ASN A 46 1.77 2.65 10.77
C ASN A 46 2.39 3.00 9.42
N ILE A 47 1.95 4.08 8.76
CA ILE A 47 2.55 4.55 7.50
C ILE A 47 3.99 5.00 7.75
N ARG A 48 4.27 5.73 8.83
CA ARG A 48 5.63 6.17 9.17
C ARG A 48 6.55 4.96 9.37
N LYS A 49 6.10 3.98 10.16
CA LYS A 49 6.85 2.76 10.45
C LYS A 49 7.12 1.95 9.17
N ALA A 50 6.10 1.77 8.35
CA ALA A 50 6.23 1.06 7.08
C ALA A 50 7.12 1.80 6.07
N LEU A 51 7.20 3.14 6.10
CA LEU A 51 8.17 3.90 5.30
C LEU A 51 9.61 3.73 5.80
N THR A 52 9.82 3.62 7.12
CA THR A 52 11.15 3.43 7.71
C THR A 52 11.64 1.99 7.71
N GLU A 53 10.72 1.03 7.74
CA GLU A 53 10.98 -0.41 7.79
C GLU A 53 10.64 -1.11 6.47
N ALA A 54 10.43 -0.33 5.39
CA ALA A 54 9.92 -0.83 4.13
C ALA A 54 10.73 -2.05 3.65
N PRO A 55 10.05 -3.16 3.29
CA PRO A 55 10.76 -4.32 2.75
C PRO A 55 11.49 -3.91 1.47
N LEU A 56 12.70 -4.44 1.28
CA LEU A 56 13.41 -4.35 0.01
C LEU A 56 12.51 -4.96 -1.08
N LEU A 57 11.99 -4.11 -1.96
CA LEU A 57 11.34 -4.58 -3.18
C LEU A 57 12.41 -5.21 -4.07
N LEU A 58 12.09 -6.35 -4.67
CA LEU A 58 12.95 -6.97 -5.66
C LEU A 58 12.96 -6.15 -6.94
N MET A 59 14.11 -6.11 -7.61
CA MET A 59 14.20 -5.51 -8.94
C MET A 59 13.49 -6.44 -9.94
N PRO A 60 12.59 -5.92 -10.80
CA PRO A 60 11.89 -6.77 -11.75
C PRO A 60 12.85 -7.38 -12.78
N ASP A 61 12.83 -8.70 -12.91
CA ASP A 61 13.51 -9.42 -13.99
C ASP A 61 12.48 -9.93 -15.01
N TRP A 62 12.53 -9.40 -16.23
CA TRP A 62 11.59 -9.74 -17.30
C TRP A 62 11.75 -11.17 -17.85
N ASN A 63 12.83 -11.87 -17.49
CA ASN A 63 13.06 -13.25 -17.88
C ASN A 63 12.44 -14.28 -16.92
N ILE A 64 11.97 -13.82 -15.75
CA ILE A 64 11.41 -14.67 -14.70
C ILE A 64 9.89 -14.45 -14.65
N PRO A 65 9.07 -15.51 -14.49
CA PRO A 65 7.63 -15.34 -14.37
C PRO A 65 7.25 -14.55 -13.12
N PHE A 66 6.30 -13.63 -13.28
CA PHE A 66 5.68 -12.90 -12.18
C PHE A 66 4.56 -13.72 -11.54
N LYS A 67 4.39 -13.58 -10.22
CA LYS A 67 3.24 -14.06 -9.46
C LYS A 67 2.43 -12.86 -8.98
N LEU A 68 1.14 -12.83 -9.31
CA LEU A 68 0.24 -11.78 -8.85
C LEU A 68 -0.65 -12.34 -7.74
N TYR A 69 -0.56 -11.75 -6.56
CA TYR A 69 -1.48 -11.98 -5.46
C TYR A 69 -2.49 -10.84 -5.44
N ILE A 70 -3.77 -11.18 -5.34
CA ILE A 70 -4.86 -10.22 -5.30
C ILE A 70 -5.71 -10.55 -4.08
N ASP A 71 -6.00 -9.52 -3.29
CA ASP A 71 -6.94 -9.56 -2.19
C ASP A 71 -7.93 -8.40 -2.35
N ALA A 72 -9.21 -8.66 -2.09
CA ALA A 72 -10.27 -7.68 -2.30
C ALA A 72 -11.25 -7.72 -1.13
N CYS A 73 -11.66 -6.54 -0.69
CA CYS A 73 -12.76 -6.35 0.25
C CYS A 73 -13.77 -5.34 -0.33
N GLU A 74 -14.91 -5.16 0.33
CA GLU A 74 -15.97 -4.22 -0.10
C GLU A 74 -15.45 -2.79 -0.33
N ASP A 75 -14.44 -2.38 0.43
CA ASP A 75 -13.91 -1.02 0.43
C ASP A 75 -12.69 -0.82 -0.49
N GLY A 76 -12.04 -1.90 -0.95
CA GLY A 76 -10.71 -1.78 -1.53
C GLY A 76 -10.15 -3.03 -2.18
N LEU A 77 -9.21 -2.80 -3.09
CA LEU A 77 -8.46 -3.82 -3.80
C LEU A 77 -6.97 -3.69 -3.45
N GLY A 78 -6.37 -4.77 -2.99
CA GLY A 78 -4.96 -4.94 -2.76
C GLY A 78 -4.36 -5.94 -3.74
N GLU A 79 -3.25 -5.58 -4.35
CA GLU A 79 -2.50 -6.41 -5.29
C GLU A 79 -1.03 -6.40 -4.89
N ALA A 80 -0.36 -7.54 -4.98
CA ALA A 80 1.08 -7.67 -4.77
C ALA A 80 1.68 -8.47 -5.91
N LEU A 81 2.61 -7.85 -6.64
CA LEU A 81 3.39 -8.49 -7.68
C LEU A 81 4.66 -9.05 -7.07
N HIS A 82 4.90 -10.34 -7.23
CA HIS A 82 6.02 -11.08 -6.64
C HIS A 82 6.86 -11.75 -7.72
N GLN A 83 8.13 -11.95 -7.43
CA GLN A 83 9.03 -12.78 -8.22
C GLN A 83 9.91 -13.63 -7.30
N VAL A 84 10.47 -14.71 -7.86
CA VAL A 84 11.45 -15.55 -7.18
C VAL A 84 12.83 -15.18 -7.70
N GLU A 85 13.69 -14.65 -6.83
CA GLU A 85 15.08 -14.32 -7.13
C GLU A 85 16.01 -15.24 -6.33
N ILE A 86 17.21 -15.50 -6.85
CA ILE A 86 18.23 -16.23 -6.09
C ILE A 86 19.02 -15.22 -5.26
N ILE A 87 18.79 -15.23 -3.95
CA ILE A 87 19.51 -14.40 -2.96
C ILE A 87 20.28 -15.36 -2.06
N ASP A 88 21.59 -15.14 -1.91
CA ASP A 88 22.48 -16.02 -1.13
C ASP A 88 22.34 -17.52 -1.50
N ASP A 89 22.34 -17.81 -2.81
CA ASP A 89 22.16 -19.15 -3.40
C ASP A 89 20.82 -19.84 -3.06
N LYS A 90 19.82 -19.08 -2.59
CA LYS A 90 18.50 -19.62 -2.24
C LYS A 90 17.39 -18.95 -3.06
N PRO A 91 16.45 -19.74 -3.62
CA PRO A 91 15.26 -19.17 -4.25
C PRO A 91 14.41 -18.48 -3.17
N THR A 92 14.33 -17.16 -3.25
CA THR A 92 13.60 -16.32 -2.32
C THR A 92 12.49 -15.62 -3.09
N GLU A 93 11.25 -15.84 -2.67
CA GLU A 93 10.12 -15.09 -3.22
C GLU A 93 10.00 -13.76 -2.50
N GLY A 94 9.96 -12.68 -3.26
CA GLY A 94 9.83 -11.33 -2.72
C GLY A 94 8.89 -10.45 -3.55
N PRO A 95 8.36 -9.38 -2.94
CA PRO A 95 7.51 -8.42 -3.63
C PRO A 95 8.35 -7.56 -4.57
N VAL A 96 7.91 -7.43 -5.82
CA VAL A 96 8.42 -6.45 -6.79
C VAL A 96 7.69 -5.13 -6.61
N CYS A 97 6.37 -5.16 -6.43
CA CYS A 97 5.59 -3.98 -6.08
C CYS A 97 4.26 -4.35 -5.41
N TYR A 98 3.77 -3.43 -4.60
CA TYR A 98 2.38 -3.43 -4.11
C TYR A 98 1.55 -2.43 -4.91
N ILE A 99 0.31 -2.78 -5.19
CA ILE A 99 -0.67 -1.88 -5.80
C ILE A 99 -1.91 -1.93 -4.93
N SER A 100 -2.36 -0.77 -4.46
CA SER A 100 -3.55 -0.69 -3.61
C SER A 100 -4.42 0.47 -4.11
N ARG A 101 -5.71 0.18 -4.31
CA ARG A 101 -6.69 1.17 -4.75
C ARG A 101 -8.02 0.97 -4.03
N GLN A 102 -8.72 2.08 -3.79
CA GLN A 102 -10.12 2.01 -3.34
C GLN A 102 -11.01 1.57 -4.50
N ILE A 103 -12.06 0.80 -4.18
CA ILE A 103 -13.11 0.45 -5.12
C ILE A 103 -13.84 1.74 -5.49
N LYS A 104 -14.11 1.94 -6.79
CA LYS A 104 -14.87 3.10 -7.24
C LYS A 104 -16.37 2.86 -6.96
N PRO A 105 -17.18 3.91 -6.77
CA PRO A 105 -18.62 3.76 -6.60
C PRO A 105 -19.34 2.98 -7.72
N THR A 106 -18.74 2.92 -8.92
CA THR A 106 -19.26 2.16 -10.07
C THR A 106 -18.92 0.67 -10.03
N GLU A 107 -17.96 0.27 -9.19
CA GLU A 107 -17.48 -1.10 -9.00
C GLU A 107 -18.05 -1.74 -7.71
N GLU A 108 -18.80 -0.98 -6.89
CA GLU A 108 -19.55 -1.51 -5.75
C GLU A 108 -20.69 -2.41 -6.26
N VAL A 109 -20.67 -3.69 -5.89
CA VAL A 109 -21.73 -4.65 -6.24
C VAL A 109 -22.94 -4.35 -5.35
N LEU A 110 -24.13 -4.20 -5.98
CA LEU A 110 -25.44 -3.99 -5.34
C LEU A 110 -25.76 -4.99 -4.23
#